data_AF-A0A383X5K7-F1
#
_entry.id   AF-A0A383X5K7-F1
#
_cell.length_a   1.000
_cell.length_b   1.000
_cell.length_c   1.000
_cell.angle_alpha   90.00
_cell.angle_beta   90.00
_cell.angle_gamma   90.00
#
_symmetry.space_group_name_H-M   'P 1'
#
loop_
_entity.id
_entity.type
_entity.pdbx_description
1 polymer ?
#
loop_
_entity_poly.entity_id
_entity_poly.type
_entity_poly.pdbx_seq_one_letter_code
_entity_poly.pdbx_strand_id
1 'polypeptide(L)'
;MGLLGKIFGPKSKYDQSLPYTYEARIRIFEDEEEFKTYFSDTICGLVEHLQKNGVGPGEAEVYEIYREHETSVPTSLLADGEGRWLTKQELCRAFERHYPGHIREGSCDFEDRERGCLGP
;
A
#
# COMPACT_ATOMS: atom_id res chain seq x y z
N MET A 1 -27.29 15.72 0.16
CA MET A 1 -26.26 14.71 0.48
C MET A 1 -26.71 13.39 -0.16
N GLY A 2 -26.30 13.15 -1.40
CA GLY A 2 -26.96 12.21 -2.31
C GLY A 2 -26.50 10.75 -2.16
N LEU A 3 -27.48 9.84 -2.20
CA LEU A 3 -27.39 8.39 -2.12
C LEU A 3 -26.59 7.71 -3.26
N LEU A 4 -26.05 8.49 -4.22
CA LEU A 4 -25.32 8.00 -5.40
C LEU A 4 -23.83 7.76 -5.16
N GLY A 5 -23.25 8.32 -4.10
CA GLY A 5 -21.83 8.13 -3.77
C GLY A 5 -21.47 6.72 -3.30
N LYS A 6 -22.45 5.83 -3.09
CA LYS A 6 -22.23 4.45 -2.65
C LYS A 6 -22.11 3.43 -3.79
N ILE A 7 -22.37 3.81 -5.04
CA ILE A 7 -22.33 2.87 -6.18
C ILE A 7 -20.95 2.83 -6.84
N PHE A 8 -20.17 3.91 -6.71
CA PHE A 8 -18.90 4.10 -7.40
C PHE A 8 -17.70 4.14 -6.45
N GLY A 9 -17.62 3.29 -5.41
CA GLY A 9 -16.42 3.16 -4.56
C GLY A 9 -15.83 4.46 -3.95
N PRO A 10 -14.63 4.40 -3.35
CA PRO A 10 -13.89 5.58 -2.91
C PRO A 10 -13.49 6.47 -4.09
N LYS A 11 -13.58 7.79 -3.93
CA LYS A 11 -13.27 8.76 -5.00
C LYS A 11 -11.82 8.64 -5.45
N SER A 12 -10.91 8.45 -4.49
CA SER A 12 -9.49 8.30 -4.76
C SER A 12 -9.15 7.09 -5.63
N LYS A 13 -10.02 6.06 -5.73
CA LYS A 13 -9.82 4.92 -6.65
C LYS A 13 -10.05 5.29 -8.13
N TYR A 14 -10.67 6.42 -8.41
CA TYR A 14 -10.93 6.90 -9.77
C TYR A 14 -9.91 7.95 -10.22
N ASP A 15 -9.12 8.50 -9.30
CA ASP A 15 -7.98 9.34 -9.63
C ASP A 15 -6.89 8.47 -10.28
N GLN A 16 -6.56 8.76 -11.54
CA GLN A 16 -5.59 7.97 -12.32
C GLN A 16 -4.14 8.25 -11.91
N SER A 17 -3.89 9.29 -11.11
CA SER A 17 -2.56 9.57 -10.55
C SER A 17 -2.24 8.73 -9.32
N LEU A 18 -3.25 8.07 -8.74
CA LEU A 18 -3.12 7.23 -7.55
C LEU A 18 -3.25 5.75 -7.91
N PRO A 19 -2.53 4.86 -7.21
CA PRO A 19 -2.71 3.43 -7.39
C PRO A 19 -4.11 3.03 -6.96
N TYR A 20 -4.68 2.00 -7.58
CA TYR A 20 -5.97 1.44 -7.20
C TYR A 20 -5.87 0.63 -5.90
N THR A 21 -4.80 -0.15 -5.75
CA THR A 21 -4.50 -0.97 -4.58
C THR A 21 -2.99 -1.19 -4.47
N TYR A 22 -2.55 -1.79 -3.37
CA TYR A 22 -1.17 -2.20 -3.16
C TYR A 22 -1.13 -3.72 -2.98
N GLU A 23 -0.10 -4.35 -3.53
CA GLU A 23 0.14 -5.78 -3.44
C GLU A 23 1.47 -6.03 -2.74
N ALA A 24 1.52 -6.99 -1.80
CA ALA A 24 2.77 -7.57 -1.31
C ALA A 24 2.86 -9.03 -1.74
N ARG A 25 4.00 -9.41 -2.31
CA ARG A 25 4.34 -10.78 -2.71
C ARG A 25 5.44 -11.29 -1.80
N ILE A 26 5.20 -12.44 -1.16
CA ILE A 26 6.17 -13.12 -0.29
C ILE A 26 6.48 -14.47 -0.91
N ARG A 27 7.75 -14.72 -1.22
CA ARG A 27 8.18 -16.00 -1.79
C ARG A 27 8.00 -17.11 -0.77
N ILE A 28 7.37 -18.21 -1.19
CA ILE A 28 7.17 -19.39 -0.32
C ILE A 28 8.43 -20.26 -0.33
N PHE A 29 9.05 -20.41 -1.50
CA PHE A 29 10.28 -21.16 -1.70
C PHE A 29 11.28 -20.33 -2.52
N GLU A 30 12.59 -20.52 -2.30
CA GLU A 30 13.63 -19.73 -2.97
C GLU A 30 13.70 -19.95 -4.49
N ASP A 31 13.28 -21.13 -4.96
CA ASP A 31 13.43 -21.58 -6.35
C ASP A 31 12.11 -21.67 -7.13
N GLU A 32 10.98 -21.26 -6.55
CA GLU A 32 9.66 -21.37 -7.16
C GLU A 32 9.01 -19.98 -7.35
N GLU A 33 8.25 -19.82 -8.44
CA GLU A 33 7.45 -18.60 -8.71
C GLU A 33 6.16 -18.54 -7.87
N GLU A 34 6.07 -19.30 -6.77
CA GLU A 34 4.90 -19.31 -5.91
C GLU A 34 5.02 -18.26 -4.80
N PHE A 35 4.01 -17.39 -4.74
CA PHE A 35 3.95 -16.28 -3.79
C PHE A 35 2.71 -16.38 -2.91
N LYS A 36 2.85 -16.02 -1.64
CA LYS A 36 1.73 -15.53 -0.84
C LYS A 36 1.51 -14.07 -1.19
N THR A 37 0.27 -13.75 -1.55
CA THR A 37 -0.08 -12.40 -1.96
C THR A 37 -1.05 -11.74 -0.98
N TYR A 38 -0.73 -10.51 -0.60
CA TYR A 38 -1.56 -9.67 0.27
C TYR A 38 -1.95 -8.38 -0.46
N PHE A 39 -3.18 -7.92 -0.29
CA PHE A 39 -3.69 -6.71 -0.92
C PHE A 39 -4.27 -5.74 0.12
N SER A 40 -3.99 -4.45 -0.03
CA SER A 40 -4.68 -3.38 0.70
C SER A 40 -4.82 -2.14 -0.16
N ASP A 41 -5.95 -1.43 -0.04
CA ASP A 41 -6.15 -0.20 -0.81
C ASP A 41 -5.28 0.98 -0.34
N THR A 42 -4.57 0.80 0.78
CA THR A 42 -3.66 1.78 1.36
C THR A 42 -2.32 1.13 1.69
N ILE A 43 -1.22 1.80 1.36
CA ILE A 43 0.12 1.28 1.69
C ILE A 43 0.34 1.12 3.19
N CYS A 44 -0.18 2.05 4.00
CA CYS A 44 -0.10 1.95 5.46
C CYS A 44 -0.92 0.78 6.02
N GLY A 45 -2.04 0.41 5.39
CA GLY A 45 -2.81 -0.78 5.75
C GLY A 45 -2.05 -2.06 5.43
N LEU A 46 -1.44 -2.15 4.24
CA LEU A 46 -0.61 -3.27 3.83
C LEU A 46 0.59 -3.48 4.76
N VAL A 47 1.40 -2.44 4.96
CA VAL A 47 2.62 -2.50 5.79
C VAL A 47 2.27 -2.84 7.26
N GLU A 48 1.21 -2.25 7.81
CA GLU A 48 0.76 -2.58 9.17
C GLU A 48 0.33 -4.05 9.28
N HIS A 49 -0.31 -4.60 8.25
CA HIS A 49 -0.67 -6.02 8.22
C HIS A 49 0.57 -6.92 8.16
N LEU A 50 1.51 -6.65 7.26
CA LEU A 50 2.76 -7.42 7.14
C LEU A 50 3.53 -7.42 8.46
N GLN A 51 3.70 -6.24 9.06
CA GLN A 51 4.38 -6.10 10.35
C GLN A 51 3.69 -6.91 11.45
N LYS A 52 2.35 -6.86 11.56
CA LYS A 52 1.59 -7.62 12.56
C LYS A 52 1.72 -9.14 12.39
N ASN A 53 1.94 -9.60 11.17
CA ASN A 53 2.12 -11.02 10.86
C ASN A 53 3.59 -11.47 10.86
N GLY A 54 4.51 -10.59 11.27
CA GLY A 54 5.94 -10.92 11.40
C GLY A 54 6.68 -11.04 10.08
N VAL A 55 6.12 -10.53 8.98
CA VAL A 55 6.80 -10.44 7.68
C VAL A 55 7.66 -9.19 7.68
N GLY A 56 8.97 -9.32 7.46
CA GLY A 56 9.91 -8.20 7.37
C GLY A 56 9.99 -7.56 5.97
N PRO A 57 10.56 -6.34 5.86
CA PRO A 57 10.73 -5.66 4.57
C PRO A 57 11.59 -6.41 3.54
N GLY A 58 12.53 -7.22 3.99
CA GLY A 58 13.37 -8.04 3.11
C GLY A 58 12.67 -9.29 2.57
N GLU A 59 11.51 -9.64 3.12
CA GLU A 59 10.75 -10.84 2.75
C GLU A 59 9.60 -10.55 1.78
N ALA A 60 9.26 -9.26 1.58
CA ALA A 60 8.11 -8.85 0.79
C ALA A 60 8.52 -7.91 -0.35
N GLU A 61 8.12 -8.26 -1.57
CA GLU A 61 8.14 -7.36 -2.71
C GLU A 61 6.81 -6.61 -2.77
N VAL A 62 6.85 -5.28 -2.73
CA VAL A 62 5.62 -4.45 -2.69
C VAL A 62 5.44 -3.72 -4.01
N TYR A 63 4.19 -3.71 -4.49
CA TYR A 63 3.79 -3.13 -5.76
C TYR A 63 2.61 -2.19 -5.59
N GLU A 64 2.66 -1.09 -6.34
CA GLU A 64 1.54 -0.19 -6.61
C GLU A 64 0.80 -0.68 -7.84
N ILE A 65 -0.48 -1.01 -7.67
CA ILE A 65 -1.30 -1.53 -8.76
C ILE A 65 -2.12 -0.39 -9.35
N TYR A 66 -1.75 0.01 -10.55
CA TYR A 66 -2.56 0.85 -11.42
C TYR A 66 -3.34 -0.05 -12.39
N ARG A 67 -4.40 0.47 -13.02
CA ARG A 67 -5.36 -0.36 -13.78
C ARG A 67 -4.74 -1.35 -14.76
N GLU A 68 -3.73 -0.92 -15.52
CA GLU A 68 -3.10 -1.72 -16.58
C GLU A 68 -1.62 -2.03 -16.31
N HIS A 69 -1.08 -1.57 -15.17
CA HIS A 69 0.34 -1.70 -14.87
C HIS A 69 0.59 -1.75 -13.36
N GLU A 70 1.64 -2.47 -12.98
CA GLU A 70 2.17 -2.45 -11.62
C GLU A 70 3.52 -1.73 -11.60
N THR A 71 3.78 -1.01 -10.51
CA THR A 71 5.07 -0.36 -10.27
C THR A 71 5.63 -0.87 -8.95
N SER A 72 6.87 -1.34 -8.94
CA SER A 72 7.53 -1.75 -7.71
C SER A 72 7.76 -0.54 -6.79
N VAL A 73 7.42 -0.68 -5.52
CA VAL A 73 7.67 0.32 -4.49
C VAL A 73 9.06 0.11 -3.93
N PRO A 74 9.97 1.10 -4.03
CA PRO A 74 11.29 0.98 -3.44
C PRO A 74 11.23 0.72 -1.93
N THR A 75 11.96 -0.29 -1.45
CA THR A 75 12.03 -0.61 -0.01
C THR A 75 12.48 0.59 0.84
N SER A 76 13.25 1.52 0.27
CA SER A 76 13.65 2.78 0.92
C SER A 76 12.48 3.72 1.26
N LEU A 77 11.31 3.54 0.64
CA LEU A 77 10.08 4.25 1.01
C LEU A 77 9.29 3.53 2.11
N LEU A 78 9.63 2.27 2.40
CA LEU A 78 8.86 1.37 3.26
C LEU A 78 9.59 1.00 4.55
N ALA A 79 10.92 1.03 4.55
CA ALA A 79 11.76 0.61 5.66
C ALA A 79 12.80 1.65 6.07
N ASP A 80 13.19 1.60 7.33
CA ASP A 80 14.30 2.39 7.87
C ASP A 80 15.67 1.78 7.53
N GLY A 81 16.74 2.47 7.92
CA GLY A 81 18.12 2.00 7.69
C GLY A 81 18.52 0.74 8.47
N GLU A 82 17.68 0.28 9.41
CA GLU A 82 17.87 -0.97 10.15
C GLU A 82 17.08 -2.13 9.54
N GLY A 83 16.37 -1.89 8.42
CA GLY A 83 15.56 -2.91 7.74
C GLY A 83 14.24 -3.19 8.44
N ARG A 84 13.70 -2.26 9.24
CA ARG A 84 12.38 -2.36 9.86
C ARG A 84 11.36 -1.57 9.06
N TRP A 85 10.11 -2.04 9.03
CA TRP A 85 9.01 -1.25 8.47
C TRP A 85 8.92 0.12 9.15
N LEU A 86 8.71 1.16 8.34
CA LEU A 86 8.39 2.49 8.83
C LEU A 86 7.07 2.48 9.58
N THR A 87 6.97 3.28 10.63
CA THR A 87 5.68 3.54 11.28
C THR A 87 4.71 4.20 10.30
N LYS A 88 3.41 4.15 10.59
CA LYS A 88 2.39 4.84 9.77
C LYS A 88 2.74 6.31 9.49
N GLN A 89 3.21 7.04 10.50
CA GLN A 89 3.54 8.47 10.36
C GLN A 89 4.75 8.69 9.44
N GLU A 90 5.79 7.89 9.59
CA GLU A 90 6.98 7.95 8.74
C GLU A 90 6.67 7.54 7.30
N LEU A 91 5.87 6.49 7.14
CA LEU A 91 5.40 6.01 5.84
C LEU A 91 4.57 7.07 5.12
N CYS A 92 3.58 7.68 5.80
CA CYS A 92 2.80 8.76 5.21
C CYS A 92 3.68 9.95 4.80
N ARG A 93 4.70 10.30 5.59
CA ARG A 93 5.65 11.37 5.24
C ARG A 93 6.53 11.00 4.05
N ALA A 94 6.97 9.74 3.94
CA ALA A 94 7.72 9.26 2.79
C ALA A 94 6.85 9.35 1.51
N PHE A 95 5.60 8.92 1.61
CA PHE A 95 4.65 8.90 0.51
C PHE A 95 4.05 10.26 0.17
N GLU A 96 4.09 11.26 1.05
CA GLU A 96 3.74 12.65 0.72
C GLU A 96 4.62 13.20 -0.41
N ARG A 97 5.91 12.84 -0.44
CA ARG A 97 6.80 13.21 -1.54
C ARG A 97 6.55 12.39 -2.79
N HIS A 98 6.08 11.15 -2.62
CA HIS A 98 5.78 10.23 -3.71
C HIS A 98 4.48 10.59 -4.43
N TYR A 99 3.48 11.11 -3.69
CA TYR A 99 2.21 11.63 -4.20
C TYR A 99 2.00 13.10 -3.79
N PRO A 100 2.70 14.05 -4.44
CA PRO A 100 2.62 15.47 -4.09
C PRO A 100 1.18 15.98 -4.14
N GLY A 101 0.70 16.51 -3.02
CA GLY A 101 -0.64 17.06 -2.91
C GLY A 101 -1.76 16.07 -2.59
N HIS A 102 -1.46 14.78 -2.38
CA HIS A 102 -2.46 13.79 -1.97
C HIS A 102 -2.35 13.38 -0.50
N ILE A 103 -1.17 13.53 0.09
CA ILE A 103 -0.92 13.28 1.51
C ILE A 103 -0.36 14.55 2.10
N ARG A 104 -0.91 14.97 3.25
CA ARG A 104 -0.51 16.17 3.97
C ARG A 104 -0.58 15.89 5.46
N GLU A 105 -0.02 16.78 6.26
CA GLU A 105 -0.22 16.72 7.70
C GLU A 105 -1.72 16.81 8.05
N GLY A 106 -2.24 15.78 8.72
CA GLY A 106 -3.63 15.72 9.16
C GLY A 106 -4.68 15.44 8.08
N SER A 107 -4.30 15.19 6.81
CA SER A 107 -5.24 14.81 5.76
C SER A 107 -4.60 13.93 4.68
N CYS A 108 -5.36 12.98 4.17
CA CYS A 108 -4.89 12.05 3.15
C CYS A 108 -6.03 11.66 2.21
N ASP A 109 -5.80 11.79 0.91
CA ASP A 109 -6.79 11.46 -0.12
C ASP A 109 -7.13 9.96 -0.15
N PHE A 110 -6.32 9.11 0.49
CA PHE A 110 -6.58 7.68 0.64
C PHE A 110 -7.47 7.35 1.86
N GLU A 111 -7.87 8.32 2.69
CA GLU A 111 -8.71 8.09 3.89
C GLU A 111 -10.10 7.56 3.57
N ASP A 112 -10.58 7.77 2.34
CA ASP A 112 -11.86 7.24 1.87
C ASP A 112 -11.78 5.76 1.45
N ARG A 113 -10.59 5.14 1.50
CA ARG A 113 -10.34 3.74 1.12
C ARG A 113 -10.30 2.80 2.33
N GLU A 114 -10.47 1.51 2.05
CA GLU A 114 -10.38 0.46 3.07
C GLU A 114 -8.93 0.21 3.49
N ARG A 115 -8.67 0.29 4.80
CA ARG A 115 -7.34 -0.01 5.37
C ARG A 115 -7.12 -1.49 5.68
N GLY A 116 -8.16 -2.31 5.52
CA GLY A 116 -8.07 -3.75 5.67
C GLY A 116 -7.06 -4.35 4.70
N CYS A 117 -6.57 -5.55 5.04
CA CYS A 117 -5.72 -6.32 4.16
C CYS A 117 -6.42 -7.65 3.87
N LEU A 118 -6.45 -8.01 2.59
CA LEU A 118 -6.82 -9.33 2.11
C LEU A 118 -5.54 -10.16 1.93
N GLY A 119 -5.59 -11.45 2.19
CA GLY A 119 -4.47 -12.37 2.08
C GLY A 119 -4.94 -13.82 1.97
N PRO A 120 -4.02 -14.78 1.82
CA PRO A 120 -4.34 -16.19 1.66
C PRO A 120 -5.04 -16.81 2.89
#